data_AF-A0A926B435-F1
#
_entry.id   AF-A0A926B435-F1
#
_cell.length_a   1.000
_cell.length_b   1.000
_cell.length_c   1.000
_cell.angle_alpha   90.00
_cell.angle_beta   90.00
_cell.angle_gamma   90.00
#
_symmetry.space_group_name_H-M   'P 1'
#
loop_
_entity.id
_entity.type
_entity.pdbx_description
1 polymer ?
#
loop_
_entity_poly.entity_id
_entity_poly.type
_entity_poly.pdbx_seq_one_letter_code
_entity_poly.pdbx_strand_id
1 'polypeptide(L)'
;MADVPASVKGMSDILPPEVSKWHFLEEKARSVLESFAYREVRTPVLEYTPLFVRSVGEITDVVEKQMYTFDDRDGRSVSMRPEGTAPAVRAYLAASQWTKEPVTRWYYMGPMFRHERAQRGRLRQFHQVGAELFGVNQPTVDAEMIAMLSALLGELGIPASAYTITLNTLGEPEERAAYKDALVAYLTAHKDKLDEDSLRRLDLNPLRVLDSKSPEVQALIAHAPVIMEHLGDESRQRFARVREALGS
;
A
#
# COMPACT_ATOMS: atom_id res chain seq x y z
N MET A 1 -35.80 -27.97 6.58
CA MET A 1 -34.39 -27.61 6.87
C MET A 1 -34.37 -26.13 7.09
N ALA A 2 -33.84 -25.65 8.22
CA ALA A 2 -33.64 -24.22 8.41
C ALA A 2 -32.63 -23.73 7.34
N ASP A 3 -32.90 -22.56 6.77
CA ASP A 3 -32.03 -21.94 5.77
C ASP A 3 -30.68 -21.62 6.44
N VAL A 4 -29.60 -22.23 5.95
CA VAL A 4 -28.26 -22.00 6.52
C VAL A 4 -27.83 -20.61 6.08
N PRO A 5 -27.58 -19.65 7.01
CA PRO A 5 -27.19 -18.30 6.63
C PRO A 5 -25.90 -18.30 5.81
N ALA A 6 -25.89 -17.57 4.70
CA ALA A 6 -24.71 -17.43 3.86
C ALA A 6 -23.73 -16.37 4.40
N SER A 7 -22.43 -16.56 4.14
CA SER A 7 -21.39 -15.56 4.42
C SER A 7 -21.58 -14.31 3.55
N VAL A 8 -21.12 -13.15 4.04
CA VAL A 8 -21.12 -11.92 3.26
C VAL A 8 -20.26 -12.10 2.00
N LYS A 9 -20.78 -11.73 0.82
CA LYS A 9 -20.04 -11.85 -0.44
C LYS A 9 -18.68 -11.19 -0.33
N GLY A 10 -17.62 -11.94 -0.62
CA GLY A 10 -16.22 -11.49 -0.55
C GLY A 10 -15.59 -11.52 0.84
N MET A 11 -16.27 -12.10 1.84
CA MET A 11 -15.76 -12.36 3.19
C MET A 11 -16.00 -13.84 3.49
N SER A 12 -14.95 -14.65 3.38
CA SER A 12 -15.05 -16.11 3.45
C SER A 12 -14.54 -16.64 4.78
N ASP A 13 -15.21 -17.67 5.29
CA ASP A 13 -14.71 -18.44 6.43
C ASP A 13 -13.45 -19.21 6.03
N ILE A 14 -12.43 -19.18 6.90
CA ILE A 14 -11.21 -19.97 6.75
C ILE A 14 -11.33 -21.16 7.70
N LEU A 15 -11.66 -22.33 7.14
CA LEU A 15 -11.99 -23.52 7.92
C LEU A 15 -10.87 -24.56 7.89
N PRO A 16 -10.85 -25.54 8.81
CA PRO A 16 -10.00 -26.72 8.65
C PRO A 16 -10.33 -27.48 7.36
N PRO A 17 -9.32 -27.99 6.61
CA PRO A 17 -7.89 -27.94 6.90
C PRO A 17 -7.18 -26.69 6.34
N GLU A 18 -7.88 -25.78 5.66
CA GLU A 18 -7.28 -24.59 5.03
C GLU A 18 -6.55 -23.70 6.05
N VAL A 19 -7.13 -23.50 7.23
CA VAL A 19 -6.53 -22.70 8.32
C VAL A 19 -5.11 -23.14 8.70
N SER A 20 -4.73 -24.40 8.46
CA SER A 20 -3.37 -24.86 8.70
C SER A 20 -2.33 -24.18 7.80
N LYS A 21 -2.71 -23.79 6.58
CA LYS A 21 -1.84 -23.00 5.69
C LYS A 21 -1.66 -21.57 6.18
N TRP A 22 -2.70 -21.02 6.82
CA TRP A 22 -2.65 -19.72 7.46
C TRP A 22 -1.68 -19.73 8.63
N HIS A 23 -1.80 -20.68 9.55
CA HIS A 23 -0.85 -20.82 10.65
C HIS A 23 0.60 -20.92 10.17
N PHE A 24 0.87 -21.72 9.13
CA PHE A 24 2.21 -21.80 8.51
C PHE A 24 2.71 -20.43 8.03
N LEU A 25 1.90 -19.69 7.28
CA LEU A 25 2.26 -18.36 6.79
C LEU A 25 2.51 -17.38 7.94
N GLU A 26 1.63 -17.37 8.94
CA GLU A 26 1.68 -16.49 10.10
C GLU A 26 2.91 -16.76 10.98
N GLU A 27 3.26 -18.03 11.19
CA GLU A 27 4.47 -18.45 11.90
C GLU A 27 5.73 -17.99 11.17
N LYS A 28 5.81 -18.19 9.85
CA LYS A 28 6.95 -17.74 9.04
C LYS A 28 7.06 -16.22 9.00
N ALA A 29 5.95 -15.51 8.84
CA ALA A 29 5.91 -14.06 8.87
C ALA A 29 6.47 -13.53 10.19
N ARG A 30 5.97 -14.01 11.33
CA ARG A 30 6.45 -13.61 12.66
C ARG A 30 7.93 -13.89 12.84
N SER A 31 8.37 -15.11 12.51
CA SER A 31 9.78 -15.50 12.63
C SER A 31 10.71 -14.58 11.84
N VAL A 32 10.35 -14.25 10.59
CA VAL A 32 11.16 -13.36 9.74
C VAL A 32 11.15 -11.95 10.30
N LEU A 33 9.98 -11.35 10.54
CA LEU A 33 9.86 -9.97 11.02
C LEU A 33 10.61 -9.76 12.34
N GLU A 34 10.48 -10.70 13.29
CA GLU A 34 11.16 -10.61 14.58
C GLU A 34 12.67 -10.82 14.48
N SER A 35 13.17 -11.56 13.49
CA SER A 35 14.61 -11.68 13.20
C SER A 35 15.23 -10.36 12.71
N PHE A 36 14.42 -9.47 12.12
CA PHE A 36 14.79 -8.10 11.75
C PHE A 36 14.50 -7.09 12.89
N ALA A 37 14.27 -7.58 14.12
CA ALA A 37 13.94 -6.78 15.31
C ALA A 37 12.64 -5.98 15.23
N TYR A 38 11.71 -6.33 14.32
CA TYR A 38 10.35 -5.80 14.36
C TYR A 38 9.56 -6.45 15.50
N ARG A 39 8.60 -5.70 16.06
CA ARG A 39 7.71 -6.16 17.14
C ARG A 39 6.26 -5.98 16.76
N GLU A 40 5.40 -6.88 17.22
CA GLU A 40 3.98 -6.85 16.88
C GLU A 40 3.29 -5.62 17.47
N VAL A 41 2.50 -4.94 16.64
CA VAL A 41 1.52 -3.94 17.07
C VAL A 41 0.12 -4.38 16.60
N ARG A 42 -0.88 -4.20 17.47
CA ARG A 42 -2.28 -4.48 17.16
C ARG A 42 -3.10 -3.22 17.24
N THR A 43 -3.65 -2.81 16.12
CA THR A 43 -4.57 -1.67 16.01
C THR A 43 -6.02 -2.15 15.90
N PRO A 44 -6.99 -1.35 16.37
CA PRO A 44 -8.41 -1.67 16.20
C PRO A 44 -8.80 -1.90 14.74
N VAL A 45 -9.84 -2.72 14.51
CA VAL A 45 -10.42 -2.90 13.17
C VAL A 45 -11.22 -1.67 12.74
N LEU A 46 -11.86 -0.98 13.69
CA LEU A 46 -12.60 0.25 13.45
C LEU A 46 -11.77 1.44 13.93
N GLU A 47 -11.62 2.44 13.07
CA GLU A 47 -11.00 3.73 13.38
C GLU A 47 -11.94 4.85 12.90
N TYR A 48 -11.76 6.06 13.41
CA TYR A 48 -12.51 7.21 12.91
C TYR A 48 -12.21 7.45 11.43
N THR A 49 -13.26 7.63 10.62
CA THR A 49 -13.14 7.82 9.15
C THR A 49 -12.12 8.89 8.75
N PRO A 50 -12.01 10.06 9.44
CA PRO A 50 -11.01 11.07 9.11
C PRO A 50 -9.56 10.58 9.12
N LEU A 51 -9.24 9.50 9.84
CA LEU A 51 -7.89 8.91 9.82
C LEU A 51 -7.50 8.48 8.41
N PHE A 52 -8.38 7.76 7.72
CA PHE A 52 -8.10 7.20 6.39
C PHE A 52 -8.23 8.26 5.28
N VAL A 53 -9.19 9.17 5.41
CA VAL A 53 -9.40 10.27 4.44
C VAL A 53 -8.15 11.13 4.32
N ARG A 54 -7.51 11.48 5.46
CA ARG A 54 -6.31 12.33 5.48
C ARG A 54 -5.03 11.61 5.07
N SER A 55 -4.90 10.32 5.38
CA SER A 55 -3.65 9.58 5.23
C SER A 55 -3.49 8.92 3.87
N VAL A 56 -4.55 8.30 3.34
CA VAL A 56 -4.52 7.61 2.05
C VAL A 56 -4.72 8.62 0.90
N GLY A 57 -5.41 9.73 1.19
CA GLY A 57 -5.71 10.80 0.24
C GLY A 57 -7.16 10.72 -0.24
N GLU A 58 -7.82 11.87 -0.21
CA GLU A 58 -9.25 12.05 -0.52
C GLU A 58 -9.65 11.48 -1.89
N ILE A 59 -8.72 11.49 -2.86
CA ILE A 59 -8.95 11.19 -4.28
C ILE A 59 -8.50 9.75 -4.64
N THR A 60 -8.27 8.89 -3.64
CA THR A 60 -7.97 7.48 -3.91
C THR A 60 -9.25 6.68 -4.08
N ASP A 61 -9.25 5.68 -4.98
CA ASP A 61 -10.41 4.78 -5.13
C ASP A 61 -10.76 4.11 -3.80
N VAL A 62 -9.75 3.89 -2.94
CA VAL A 62 -9.94 3.32 -1.61
C VAL A 62 -10.86 4.22 -0.78
N VAL A 63 -10.50 5.49 -0.63
CA VAL A 63 -11.25 6.47 0.17
C VAL A 63 -12.60 6.81 -0.47
N GLU A 64 -12.64 7.04 -1.78
CA GLU A 64 -13.88 7.49 -2.44
C GLU A 64 -14.94 6.40 -2.55
N LYS A 65 -14.54 5.14 -2.76
CA LYS A 65 -15.47 4.09 -3.26
C LYS A 65 -15.38 2.75 -2.55
N GLN A 66 -14.33 2.53 -1.75
CA GLN A 66 -14.05 1.19 -1.22
C GLN A 66 -13.99 1.13 0.30
N MET A 67 -14.19 2.21 1.06
CA MET A 67 -14.24 2.11 2.52
C MET A 67 -15.56 1.53 3.00
N TYR A 68 -15.50 0.66 4.02
CA TYR A 68 -16.66 0.24 4.79
C TYR A 68 -16.88 1.26 5.91
N THR A 69 -17.64 2.31 5.60
CA THR A 69 -17.91 3.45 6.49
C THR A 69 -19.36 3.43 6.98
N PHE A 70 -19.57 3.70 8.26
CA PHE A 70 -20.89 3.83 8.88
C PHE A 70 -20.83 4.76 10.09
N ASP A 71 -21.98 5.26 10.52
CA ASP A 71 -22.08 5.99 11.78
C ASP A 71 -22.22 5.01 12.94
N ASP A 72 -21.42 5.21 13.99
CA ASP A 72 -21.60 4.48 15.24
C ASP A 72 -22.90 4.92 15.95
N ARG A 73 -23.19 4.30 17.10
CA ARG A 73 -24.42 4.61 17.86
C ARG A 73 -24.47 6.05 18.38
N ASP A 74 -23.32 6.73 18.45
CA ASP A 74 -23.20 8.11 18.90
C ASP A 74 -23.15 9.10 17.73
N GLY A 75 -23.38 8.63 16.49
CA GLY A 75 -23.38 9.44 15.28
C GLY A 75 -21.98 9.81 14.77
N ARG A 76 -20.93 9.12 15.23
CA ARG A 76 -19.56 9.35 14.75
C ARG A 76 -19.28 8.46 13.55
N SER A 77 -18.76 9.07 12.47
CA SER A 77 -18.34 8.31 11.30
C SER A 77 -17.09 7.47 11.62
N VAL A 78 -17.24 6.15 11.52
CA VAL A 78 -16.18 5.17 11.69
C VAL A 78 -16.03 4.34 10.42
N SER A 79 -14.84 3.80 10.20
CA SER A 79 -14.54 2.96 9.05
C SER A 79 -13.79 1.71 9.48
N MET A 80 -14.12 0.57 8.87
CA MET A 80 -13.28 -0.62 8.96
C MET A 80 -11.97 -0.34 8.23
N ARG A 81 -10.83 -0.70 8.84
CA ARG A 81 -9.51 -0.37 8.30
C ARG A 81 -9.30 -0.98 6.90
N PRO A 82 -8.97 -0.18 5.87
CA PRO A 82 -8.67 -0.68 4.54
C PRO A 82 -7.20 -1.02 4.33
N GLU A 83 -6.34 -0.65 5.29
CA GLU A 83 -4.89 -0.85 5.34
C GLU A 83 -4.38 -0.71 6.80
N GLY A 84 -3.10 -1.02 7.06
CA GLY A 84 -2.53 -1.06 8.41
C GLY A 84 -1.56 0.06 8.79
N THR A 85 -1.02 0.80 7.83
CA THR A 85 -0.08 1.90 8.00
C THR A 85 -0.71 3.09 8.72
N ALA A 86 -1.86 3.62 8.31
CA ALA A 86 -2.44 4.79 9.00
C ALA A 86 -2.81 4.50 10.47
N PRO A 87 -3.41 3.34 10.81
CA PRO A 87 -3.60 2.94 12.20
C PRO A 87 -2.27 2.80 12.97
N ALA A 88 -1.21 2.27 12.34
CA ALA A 88 0.10 2.16 12.97
C ALA A 88 0.72 3.53 13.27
N VAL A 89 0.67 4.47 12.31
CA VAL A 89 1.10 5.87 12.50
C VAL A 89 0.28 6.53 13.61
N ARG A 90 -1.05 6.37 13.62
CA ARG A 90 -1.89 6.89 14.71
C ARG A 90 -1.51 6.29 16.06
N ALA A 91 -1.19 5.00 16.13
CA ALA A 91 -0.74 4.35 17.37
C ALA A 91 0.60 4.91 17.84
N TYR A 92 1.54 5.09 16.93
CA TYR A 92 2.84 5.70 17.19
C TYR A 92 2.67 7.11 17.77
N LEU A 93 1.79 7.90 17.15
CA LEU A 93 1.46 9.27 17.56
C LEU A 93 0.77 9.31 18.93
N ALA A 94 -0.30 8.53 19.11
CA ALA A 94 -1.11 8.53 20.33
C ALA A 94 -0.36 8.01 21.57
N ALA A 95 0.59 7.09 21.37
CA ALA A 95 1.40 6.54 22.45
C ALA A 95 2.65 7.37 22.78
N SER A 96 2.86 8.49 22.09
CA SER A 96 4.08 9.28 22.12
C SER A 96 5.34 8.44 21.94
N GLN A 97 5.32 7.48 21.01
CA GLN A 97 6.32 6.41 20.97
C GLN A 97 7.75 6.93 20.75
N TRP A 98 7.92 8.03 20.01
CA TRP A 98 9.23 8.68 19.79
C TRP A 98 9.92 9.17 21.07
N THR A 99 9.18 9.31 22.19
CA THR A 99 9.78 9.68 23.48
C THR A 99 10.30 8.49 24.26
N LYS A 100 9.94 7.26 23.86
CA LYS A 100 10.33 6.01 24.52
C LYS A 100 11.54 5.36 23.87
N GLU A 101 11.64 5.46 22.56
CA GLU A 101 12.78 4.98 21.78
C GLU A 101 12.97 5.83 20.52
N PRO A 102 14.22 6.03 20.06
CA PRO A 102 14.50 6.86 18.88
C PRO A 102 14.09 6.18 17.57
N VAL A 103 14.05 4.85 17.55
CA VAL A 103 13.72 4.04 16.37
C VAL A 103 12.70 2.98 16.79
N THR A 104 11.58 2.95 16.10
CA THR A 104 10.52 1.96 16.36
C THR A 104 10.32 1.12 15.11
N ARG A 105 10.37 -0.21 15.27
CA ARG A 105 10.12 -1.20 14.22
C ARG A 105 8.88 -2.01 14.58
N TRP A 106 7.78 -1.79 13.88
CA TRP A 106 6.52 -2.46 14.14
C TRP A 106 6.07 -3.30 12.98
N TYR A 107 5.52 -4.48 13.25
CA TYR A 107 4.77 -5.24 12.27
C TYR A 107 3.34 -5.46 12.74
N TYR A 108 2.42 -5.64 11.80
CA TYR A 108 1.04 -6.01 12.06
C TYR A 108 0.61 -7.14 11.14
N MET A 109 -0.38 -7.90 11.59
CA MET A 109 -0.98 -8.98 10.83
C MET A 109 -2.47 -9.06 11.15
N GLY A 110 -3.32 -9.09 10.13
CA GLY A 110 -4.75 -9.27 10.35
C GLY A 110 -5.64 -8.79 9.21
N PRO A 111 -6.96 -8.76 9.45
CA PRO A 111 -7.94 -8.47 8.42
C PRO A 111 -7.97 -6.98 8.05
N MET A 112 -8.27 -6.73 6.78
CA MET A 112 -8.46 -5.43 6.13
C MET A 112 -9.71 -5.49 5.25
N PHE A 113 -10.37 -4.36 5.07
CA PHE A 113 -11.71 -4.29 4.46
C PHE A 113 -11.76 -3.27 3.33
N ARG A 114 -12.10 -3.73 2.12
CA ARG A 114 -12.30 -2.87 0.95
C ARG A 114 -13.54 -3.30 0.19
N HIS A 115 -14.47 -2.39 -0.07
CA HIS A 115 -15.67 -2.60 -0.87
C HIS A 115 -15.32 -2.69 -2.37
N GLU A 116 -14.46 -3.63 -2.69
CA GLU A 116 -13.99 -3.91 -4.04
C GLU A 116 -15.00 -4.81 -4.78
N ARG A 117 -15.03 -4.73 -6.11
CA ARG A 117 -15.78 -5.70 -6.92
C ARG A 117 -15.10 -7.05 -6.75
N ALA A 118 -15.81 -8.00 -6.13
CA ALA A 118 -15.28 -9.34 -5.90
C ALA A 118 -14.87 -9.98 -7.24
N GLN A 119 -13.58 -10.23 -7.40
CA GLN A 119 -12.93 -10.86 -8.55
C GLN A 119 -11.84 -11.80 -8.03
N ARG A 120 -11.27 -12.66 -8.87
CA ARG A 120 -10.20 -13.57 -8.46
C ARG A 120 -9.03 -12.76 -7.88
N GLY A 121 -8.70 -13.00 -6.61
CA GLY A 121 -7.65 -12.27 -5.88
C GLY A 121 -8.06 -10.93 -5.26
N ARG A 122 -9.32 -10.49 -5.43
CA ARG A 122 -9.88 -9.27 -4.84
C ARG A 122 -11.05 -9.62 -3.93
N LEU A 123 -10.78 -9.69 -2.63
CA LEU A 123 -11.77 -9.96 -1.59
C LEU A 123 -12.19 -8.67 -0.90
N ARG A 124 -13.37 -8.71 -0.26
CA ARG A 124 -13.89 -7.58 0.52
C ARG A 124 -13.35 -7.54 1.94
N GLN A 125 -13.09 -8.72 2.49
CA GLN A 125 -12.19 -8.91 3.62
C GLN A 125 -10.98 -9.70 3.12
N PHE A 126 -9.79 -9.15 3.32
CA PHE A 126 -8.52 -9.82 3.03
C PHE A 126 -7.59 -9.63 4.22
N HIS A 127 -6.46 -10.32 4.23
CA HIS A 127 -5.52 -10.26 5.34
C HIS A 127 -4.18 -9.73 4.83
N GLN A 128 -3.54 -8.89 5.64
CA GLN A 128 -2.24 -8.33 5.34
C GLN A 128 -1.26 -8.63 6.47
N VAL A 129 -0.02 -8.86 6.08
CA VAL A 129 1.17 -8.69 6.93
C VAL A 129 1.84 -7.41 6.45
N GLY A 130 2.12 -6.48 7.36
CA GLY A 130 2.81 -5.23 7.05
C GLY A 130 3.82 -4.88 8.13
N ALA A 131 4.78 -4.03 7.76
CA ALA A 131 5.86 -3.60 8.62
C ALA A 131 6.09 -2.10 8.42
N GLU A 132 6.35 -1.39 9.52
CA GLU A 132 6.54 0.05 9.59
C GLU A 132 7.80 0.35 10.40
N LEU A 133 8.64 1.25 9.89
CA LEU A 133 9.82 1.72 10.59
C LEU A 133 9.70 3.23 10.79
N PHE A 134 9.82 3.67 12.04
CA PHE A 134 9.74 5.08 12.44
C PHE A 134 11.07 5.56 13.02
N GLY A 135 11.38 6.84 12.80
CA GLY A 135 12.50 7.51 13.44
C GLY A 135 13.85 7.37 12.74
N VAL A 136 13.91 6.68 11.59
CA VAL A 136 15.12 6.60 10.74
C VAL A 136 14.80 7.03 9.33
N ASN A 137 15.66 7.88 8.77
CA ASN A 137 15.58 8.32 7.39
C ASN A 137 16.89 8.01 6.65
N GLN A 138 17.12 6.73 6.33
CA GLN A 138 18.34 6.28 5.66
C GLN A 138 17.99 5.31 4.51
N PRO A 139 18.60 5.41 3.32
CA PRO A 139 18.29 4.55 2.18
C PRO A 139 18.43 3.03 2.47
N THR A 140 19.30 2.68 3.42
CA THR A 140 19.51 1.29 3.84
C THR A 140 18.29 0.67 4.50
N VAL A 141 17.40 1.47 5.12
CA VAL A 141 16.17 0.92 5.73
C VAL A 141 15.12 0.58 4.67
N ASP A 142 15.06 1.35 3.58
CA ASP A 142 14.23 1.02 2.41
C ASP A 142 14.66 -0.34 1.83
N ALA A 143 15.98 -0.56 1.69
CA ALA A 143 16.54 -1.83 1.24
C ALA A 143 16.31 -2.97 2.25
N GLU A 144 16.45 -2.72 3.56
CA GLU A 144 16.15 -3.69 4.63
C GLU A 144 14.72 -4.22 4.52
N MET A 145 13.73 -3.34 4.32
CA MET A 145 12.33 -3.75 4.20
C MET A 145 12.07 -4.60 2.96
N ILE A 146 12.71 -4.29 1.83
CA ILE A 146 12.60 -5.08 0.59
C ILE A 146 13.28 -6.45 0.75
N ALA A 147 14.46 -6.48 1.37
CA ALA A 147 15.18 -7.72 1.68
C ALA A 147 14.39 -8.60 2.66
N MET A 148 13.71 -8.00 3.65
CA MET A 148 12.84 -8.71 4.59
C MET A 148 11.64 -9.36 3.89
N LEU A 149 11.01 -8.68 2.93
CA LEU A 149 9.97 -9.29 2.09
C LEU A 149 10.52 -10.46 1.26
N SER A 150 11.70 -10.29 0.67
CA SER A 150 12.39 -11.37 -0.06
C SER A 150 12.71 -12.58 0.83
N ALA A 151 13.16 -12.34 2.06
CA ALA A 151 13.43 -13.39 3.04
C ALA A 151 12.15 -14.15 3.43
N LEU A 152 11.04 -13.42 3.63
CA LEU A 152 9.73 -14.04 3.90
C LEU A 152 9.28 -14.93 2.74
N LEU A 153 9.39 -14.46 1.49
CA LEU A 153 9.06 -15.27 0.32
C LEU A 153 9.91 -16.55 0.26
N GLY A 154 11.21 -16.45 0.56
CA GLY A 154 12.10 -17.61 0.66
C GLY A 154 11.68 -18.62 1.73
N GLU A 155 11.34 -18.16 2.94
CA GLU A 155 10.82 -19.01 4.03
C GLU A 155 9.47 -19.66 3.71
N LEU A 156 8.68 -19.04 2.83
CA LEU A 156 7.44 -19.60 2.29
C LEU A 156 7.67 -20.56 1.10
N GLY A 157 8.92 -20.79 0.71
CA GLY A 157 9.29 -21.68 -0.40
C GLY A 157 9.11 -21.08 -1.79
N ILE A 158 8.96 -19.76 -1.90
CA ILE A 158 8.88 -19.03 -3.18
C ILE A 158 10.31 -18.62 -3.55
N PRO A 159 10.94 -19.26 -4.56
CA PRO A 159 12.31 -18.96 -4.92
C PRO A 159 12.42 -17.57 -5.56
N ALA A 160 13.59 -16.93 -5.43
CA ALA A 160 13.86 -15.62 -6.03
C ALA A 160 13.61 -15.57 -7.55
N SER A 161 13.75 -16.71 -8.24
CA SER A 161 13.45 -16.84 -9.67
C SER A 161 11.95 -16.79 -10.02
N ALA A 162 11.04 -16.85 -9.03
CA ALA A 162 9.60 -16.84 -9.23
C ALA A 162 8.98 -15.44 -9.18
N TYR A 163 9.76 -14.41 -8.87
CA TYR A 163 9.28 -13.03 -8.80
C TYR A 163 10.32 -12.03 -9.31
N THR A 164 9.88 -10.79 -9.49
CA THR A 164 10.72 -9.66 -9.85
C THR A 164 10.41 -8.52 -8.90
N ILE A 165 11.46 -7.88 -8.38
CA ILE A 165 11.33 -6.67 -7.56
C ILE A 165 11.46 -5.47 -8.50
N THR A 166 10.38 -4.71 -8.63
CA THR A 166 10.37 -3.48 -9.41
C THR A 166 10.49 -2.29 -8.46
N LEU A 167 11.51 -1.47 -8.66
CA LEU A 167 11.77 -0.28 -7.83
C LEU A 167 11.37 0.99 -8.58
N ASN A 168 10.84 1.96 -7.85
CA ASN A 168 10.58 3.31 -8.33
C ASN A 168 10.74 4.30 -7.19
N THR A 169 10.86 5.58 -7.51
CA THR A 169 10.84 6.69 -6.55
C THR A 169 9.84 7.75 -7.00
N LEU A 170 9.17 8.37 -6.02
CA LEU A 170 8.26 9.48 -6.26
C LEU A 170 8.89 10.85 -5.99
N GLY A 171 10.18 10.88 -5.64
CA GLY A 171 10.90 12.09 -5.25
C GLY A 171 10.27 12.83 -4.07
N GLU A 172 10.80 14.02 -3.84
CA GLU A 172 10.28 14.99 -2.88
C GLU A 172 9.01 15.69 -3.41
N PRO A 173 8.21 16.33 -2.53
CA PRO A 173 6.95 16.97 -2.93
C PRO A 173 7.09 17.97 -4.09
N GLU A 174 8.14 18.79 -4.12
CA GLU A 174 8.39 19.80 -5.14
C GLU A 174 8.78 19.17 -6.49
N GLU A 175 9.64 18.15 -6.46
CA GLU A 175 10.03 17.37 -7.64
C GLU A 175 8.81 16.66 -8.25
N ARG A 176 7.97 16.08 -7.38
CA ARG A 176 6.71 15.43 -7.77
C ARG A 176 5.71 16.43 -8.35
N ALA A 177 5.65 17.65 -7.82
CA ALA A 177 4.79 18.70 -8.35
C ALA A 177 5.25 19.10 -9.76
N ALA A 178 6.55 19.35 -9.95
CA ALA A 178 7.13 19.67 -11.26
C ALA A 178 6.90 18.55 -12.29
N TYR A 179 7.07 17.29 -11.87
CA TYR A 179 6.75 16.13 -12.71
C TYR A 179 5.26 16.07 -13.08
N LYS A 180 4.36 16.30 -12.12
CA LYS A 180 2.91 16.33 -12.37
C LYS A 180 2.55 17.39 -13.40
N ASP A 181 3.13 18.59 -13.32
CA ASP A 181 2.87 19.66 -14.28
C ASP A 181 3.30 19.26 -15.70
N ALA A 182 4.49 18.67 -15.83
CA ALA A 182 4.97 18.14 -17.11
C ALA A 182 4.07 17.03 -17.66
N LEU A 183 3.64 16.11 -16.80
CA LEU A 183 2.73 15.01 -17.16
C LEU A 183 1.36 15.55 -17.60
N VAL A 184 0.79 16.52 -16.87
CA VAL A 184 -0.49 17.15 -17.21
C VAL A 184 -0.39 17.87 -18.54
N ALA A 185 0.69 18.62 -18.80
CA ALA A 185 0.91 19.29 -20.08
C ALA A 185 0.99 18.28 -21.23
N TYR A 186 1.76 17.21 -21.06
CA TYR A 186 1.88 16.12 -22.03
C TYR A 186 0.53 15.45 -22.33
N LEU A 187 -0.20 15.02 -21.29
CA LEU A 187 -1.50 14.36 -21.43
C LEU A 187 -2.56 15.32 -22.00
N THR A 188 -2.49 16.61 -21.66
CA THR A 188 -3.40 17.63 -22.20
C THR A 188 -3.22 17.82 -23.71
N ALA A 189 -1.97 17.79 -24.19
CA ALA A 189 -1.65 17.86 -25.61
C ALA A 189 -2.13 16.64 -26.42
N HIS A 190 -2.46 15.54 -25.73
CA HIS A 190 -2.89 14.27 -26.33
C HIS A 190 -4.28 13.83 -25.81
N LYS A 191 -5.11 14.78 -25.37
CA LYS A 191 -6.44 14.50 -24.79
C LYS A 191 -7.35 13.69 -25.69
N ASP A 192 -7.21 13.85 -27.01
CA ASP A 192 -7.95 13.12 -28.04
C ASP A 192 -7.67 11.61 -28.06
N LYS A 193 -6.54 11.19 -27.47
CA LYS A 193 -6.11 9.78 -27.39
C LYS A 193 -6.36 9.15 -26.02
N LEU A 194 -7.01 9.88 -25.10
CA LEU A 194 -7.33 9.40 -23.76
C LEU A 194 -8.73 8.79 -23.75
N ASP A 195 -8.85 7.62 -23.12
CA ASP A 195 -10.15 7.04 -22.79
C ASP A 195 -10.87 7.85 -21.70
N GLU A 196 -12.17 7.64 -21.53
CA GLU A 196 -13.01 8.38 -20.57
C GLU A 196 -12.50 8.30 -19.13
N ASP A 197 -11.98 7.15 -18.69
CA ASP A 197 -11.45 7.00 -17.33
C ASP A 197 -10.11 7.73 -17.19
N SER A 198 -9.27 7.70 -18.22
CA SER A 198 -8.01 8.44 -18.28
C SER A 198 -8.25 9.97 -18.28
N LEU A 199 -9.25 10.46 -19.01
CA LEU A 199 -9.68 11.87 -18.97
C LEU A 199 -10.13 12.28 -17.56
N ARG A 200 -10.96 11.45 -16.91
CA ARG A 200 -11.41 11.70 -15.53
C ARG A 200 -10.23 11.73 -14.55
N ARG A 201 -9.25 10.83 -14.71
CA ARG A 201 -8.05 10.76 -13.86
C ARG A 201 -7.11 11.94 -14.07
N LEU A 202 -7.03 12.48 -15.29
CA LEU A 202 -6.20 13.65 -15.59
C LEU A 202 -6.55 14.84 -14.69
N ASP A 203 -7.84 15.09 -14.47
CA ASP A 203 -8.32 16.21 -13.64
C ASP A 203 -8.19 15.95 -12.13
N LEU A 204 -8.21 14.69 -11.71
CA LEU A 204 -8.25 14.29 -10.30
C LEU A 204 -6.87 13.92 -9.73
N ASN A 205 -6.20 12.95 -10.39
CA ASN A 205 -4.86 12.50 -10.03
C ASN A 205 -4.15 11.99 -11.30
N PRO A 206 -3.40 12.86 -12.01
CA PRO A 206 -2.84 12.56 -13.32
C PRO A 206 -1.84 11.40 -13.30
N LEU A 207 -1.20 11.12 -12.16
CA LEU A 207 -0.32 9.96 -12.01
C LEU A 207 -1.05 8.64 -12.25
N ARG A 208 -2.36 8.58 -11.97
CA ARG A 208 -3.16 7.36 -12.17
C ARG A 208 -3.47 7.09 -13.63
N VAL A 209 -3.24 8.04 -14.53
CA VAL A 209 -3.32 7.78 -15.97
C VAL A 209 -2.26 6.76 -16.38
N LEU A 210 -1.08 6.79 -15.74
CA LEU A 210 0.03 5.85 -15.98
C LEU A 210 -0.35 4.38 -15.73
N ASP A 211 -1.40 4.13 -14.94
CA ASP A 211 -1.92 2.79 -14.64
C ASP A 211 -2.96 2.28 -15.67
N SER A 212 -3.25 3.05 -16.72
CA SER A 212 -4.26 2.69 -17.72
C SER A 212 -3.98 1.31 -18.33
N LYS A 213 -5.07 0.58 -18.59
CA LYS A 213 -5.04 -0.72 -19.27
C LYS A 213 -5.46 -0.60 -20.74
N SER A 214 -5.82 0.60 -21.21
CA SER A 214 -6.10 0.86 -22.61
C SER A 214 -4.80 0.74 -23.42
N PRO A 215 -4.73 -0.12 -24.46
CA PRO A 215 -3.52 -0.24 -25.29
C PRO A 215 -3.11 1.07 -25.94
N GLU A 216 -4.07 1.89 -26.35
CA GLU A 216 -3.83 3.20 -26.96
C GLU A 216 -3.21 4.17 -25.96
N VAL A 217 -3.76 4.24 -24.75
CA VAL A 217 -3.21 5.09 -23.68
C VAL A 217 -1.85 4.56 -23.21
N GLN A 218 -1.63 3.25 -23.18
CA GLN A 218 -0.31 2.67 -22.87
C GLN A 218 0.76 3.04 -23.90
N ALA A 219 0.42 3.02 -25.20
CA ALA A 219 1.32 3.48 -26.25
C ALA A 219 1.67 4.97 -26.07
N LEU A 220 0.70 5.79 -25.64
CA LEU A 220 0.93 7.19 -25.31
C LEU A 220 1.82 7.37 -24.08
N ILE A 221 1.59 6.60 -23.01
CA ILE A 221 2.35 6.66 -21.74
C ILE A 221 3.81 6.29 -21.94
N ALA A 222 4.12 5.40 -22.89
CA ALA A 222 5.50 5.02 -23.21
C ALA A 222 6.39 6.21 -23.64
N HIS A 223 5.79 7.32 -24.06
CA HIS A 223 6.47 8.55 -24.44
C HIS A 223 6.22 9.72 -23.47
N ALA A 224 5.55 9.46 -22.34
CA ALA A 224 5.32 10.46 -21.31
C ALA A 224 6.64 10.85 -20.62
N PRO A 225 6.73 12.06 -20.03
CA PRO A 225 7.84 12.43 -19.16
C PRO A 225 8.07 11.34 -18.09
N VAL A 226 9.33 11.12 -17.72
CA VAL A 226 9.68 10.15 -16.68
C VAL A 226 10.12 10.87 -15.43
N ILE A 227 9.61 10.45 -14.27
CA ILE A 227 9.87 11.14 -13.00
C ILE A 227 11.37 11.28 -12.68
N MET A 228 12.20 10.32 -13.13
CA MET A 228 13.65 10.31 -12.94
C MET A 228 14.35 11.56 -13.50
N GLU A 229 13.81 12.15 -14.57
CA GLU A 229 14.34 13.38 -15.19
C GLU A 229 14.01 14.64 -14.38
N HIS A 230 13.02 14.57 -13.48
CA HIS A 230 12.55 15.68 -12.65
C HIS A 230 13.07 15.65 -11.21
N LEU A 231 13.81 14.61 -10.84
CA LEU A 231 14.42 14.51 -9.51
C LEU A 231 15.56 15.53 -9.37
N GLY A 232 15.86 15.93 -8.13
CA GLY A 232 17.09 16.56 -7.73
C GLY A 232 18.19 15.53 -7.45
N ASP A 233 19.39 16.02 -7.20
CA ASP A 233 20.56 15.15 -7.03
C ASP A 233 20.50 14.32 -5.75
N GLU A 234 19.92 14.85 -4.67
CA GLU A 234 19.73 14.10 -3.41
C GLU A 234 18.78 12.92 -3.60
N SER A 235 17.62 13.13 -4.21
CA SER A 235 16.65 12.07 -4.54
C SER A 235 17.25 11.00 -5.45
N ARG A 236 18.02 11.42 -6.48
CA ARG A 236 18.74 10.47 -7.36
C ARG A 236 19.77 9.65 -6.60
N GLN A 237 20.58 10.30 -5.76
CA GLN A 237 21.60 9.62 -4.95
C GLN A 237 20.97 8.66 -3.94
N ARG A 238 19.88 9.06 -3.28
CA ARG A 238 19.11 8.18 -2.39
C ARG A 238 18.64 6.94 -3.14
N PHE A 239 17.97 7.12 -4.27
CA PHE A 239 17.46 6.00 -5.07
C PHE A 239 18.59 5.07 -5.53
N ALA A 240 19.73 5.63 -5.96
CA ALA A 240 20.91 4.85 -6.31
C ALA A 240 21.45 4.03 -5.13
N ARG A 241 21.50 4.59 -3.92
CA ARG A 241 21.93 3.87 -2.71
C ARG A 241 20.98 2.73 -2.32
N VAL A 242 19.66 2.90 -2.51
CA VAL A 242 18.70 1.81 -2.31
C VAL A 242 18.99 0.66 -3.27
N ARG A 243 19.22 0.98 -4.55
CA ARG A 243 19.54 -0.02 -5.58
C ARG A 243 20.84 -0.75 -5.30
N GLU A 244 21.89 -0.01 -4.95
CA GLU A 244 23.19 -0.57 -4.59
C GLU A 244 23.08 -1.52 -3.39
N ALA A 245 22.35 -1.12 -2.35
CA ALA A 245 22.12 -1.95 -1.17
C ALA A 245 21.34 -3.25 -1.47
N LEU A 246 20.54 -3.28 -2.53
CA LEU A 246 19.83 -4.48 -3.00
C LEU A 246 20.64 -5.32 -4.01
N GLY A 247 21.85 -4.88 -4.39
CA GLY A 247 22.66 -5.53 -5.42
C GLY A 247 22.09 -5.38 -6.84
N SER A 248 21.45 -4.24 -7.12
CA SER A 248 20.72 -3.93 -8.37
C SER A 248 21.17 -2.65 -9.08
#